data_AF-A0A168PI06-F1
#
_entry.id   AF-A0A168PI06-F1
#
_cell.length_a   1.000
_cell.length_b   1.000
_cell.length_c   1.000
_cell.angle_alpha   90.00
_cell.angle_beta   90.00
_cell.angle_gamma   90.00
#
_symmetry.space_group_name_H-M   'P 1'
#
loop_
_entity.id
_entity.type
_entity.pdbx_description
1 polymer ?
#
loop_
_entity_poly.entity_id
_entity_poly.type
_entity_poly.pdbx_seq_one_letter_code
_entity_poly.pdbx_strand_id
1 'polypeptide(L)'
;IGTGASATVLLTHQLQEDGKVVRVYAVKAFRKRKVRETDASFMKKLISEFCISSTLDHPNIVKTVDLVLDDKNRYCTVMEYCSGGDLYSFIKEGRLSSQDEANGYFKQLLDGLSYLHRLGVAHRDIKPENLLLVKHSASTILKISDFGEADVFREAWQESCRLSDGLCGSTPYIAPEIFVCSKQGYRASQADVWSAGIVYFCMRLNGVPFYSAQQSDTNYRLYRKHYAKQAYPAFESFDEESRQMMYAMLNPDPEKRYTIQDVLKLTWLAEVK
;
A
#
# COMPACT_ATOMS: atom_id res chain seq x y z
N ILE A 1 -14.01 -7.83 -11.58
CA ILE A 1 -12.58 -7.54 -11.80
C ILE A 1 -11.75 -8.36 -10.83
N GLY A 2 -12.06 -8.36 -9.53
CA GLY A 2 -11.43 -9.25 -8.56
C GLY A 2 -12.32 -9.50 -7.34
N THR A 3 -11.99 -10.51 -6.55
CA THR A 3 -12.66 -10.81 -5.27
C THR A 3 -11.61 -10.91 -4.18
N GLY A 4 -11.76 -10.10 -3.13
CA GLY A 4 -10.93 -10.15 -1.93
C GLY A 4 -11.68 -10.75 -0.73
N ALA A 5 -11.02 -10.79 0.42
CA ALA A 5 -11.59 -11.35 1.65
C ALA A 5 -12.75 -10.52 2.24
N SER A 6 -12.76 -9.21 1.99
CA SER A 6 -13.73 -8.24 2.54
C SER A 6 -14.74 -7.72 1.52
N ALA A 7 -14.43 -7.80 0.22
CA ALA A 7 -15.23 -7.20 -0.83
C ALA A 7 -15.02 -7.87 -2.21
N THR A 8 -15.98 -7.65 -3.10
CA THR A 8 -15.85 -7.98 -4.53
C THR A 8 -15.78 -6.69 -5.33
N VAL A 9 -14.82 -6.59 -6.24
CA VAL A 9 -14.65 -5.42 -7.12
C VAL A 9 -15.25 -5.71 -8.49
N LEU A 10 -16.26 -4.94 -8.86
CA LEU A 10 -17.01 -5.02 -10.11
C LEU A 10 -16.67 -3.85 -11.02
N LEU A 11 -16.81 -4.04 -12.33
CA LEU A 11 -16.69 -2.97 -13.32
C LEU A 11 -18.09 -2.43 -13.60
N THR A 12 -18.25 -1.11 -13.63
CA THR A 12 -19.51 -0.46 -14.01
C THR A 12 -19.26 0.65 -15.03
N HIS A 13 -20.32 1.00 -15.76
CA HIS A 13 -20.30 1.98 -16.84
C HIS A 13 -21.35 3.05 -16.55
N GLN A 14 -20.93 4.31 -16.58
CA GLN A 14 -21.86 5.43 -16.66
C GLN A 14 -22.28 5.58 -18.12
N LEU A 15 -23.58 5.54 -18.37
CA LEU A 15 -24.17 5.66 -19.70
C LEU A 15 -24.75 7.06 -19.90
N GLN A 16 -24.68 7.57 -21.13
CA GLN A 16 -25.48 8.69 -21.61
C GLN A 16 -26.92 8.23 -21.88
N GLU A 17 -27.85 9.17 -22.06
CA GLU A 17 -29.26 8.86 -22.42
C GLU A 17 -29.37 8.04 -23.72
N ASP A 18 -28.42 8.17 -24.64
CA ASP A 18 -28.34 7.40 -25.88
C ASP A 18 -27.70 6.00 -25.71
N GLY A 19 -27.37 5.61 -24.48
CA GLY A 19 -26.77 4.32 -24.14
C GLY A 19 -25.25 4.24 -24.34
N LYS A 20 -24.57 5.32 -24.77
CA LYS A 20 -23.11 5.31 -24.92
C LYS A 20 -22.40 5.38 -23.57
N VAL A 21 -21.32 4.63 -23.43
CA VAL A 21 -20.46 4.68 -22.25
C VAL A 21 -19.72 6.01 -22.20
N VAL A 22 -19.97 6.77 -21.14
CA VAL A 22 -19.31 8.05 -20.83
C VAL A 22 -18.04 7.80 -20.04
N ARG A 23 -18.12 6.92 -19.04
CA ARG A 23 -17.03 6.69 -18.09
C ARG A 23 -17.14 5.31 -17.46
N VAL A 24 -15.99 4.75 -17.14
CA VAL A 24 -15.86 3.44 -16.49
C VAL A 24 -15.44 3.65 -15.03
N TYR A 25 -16.07 2.92 -14.12
CA TYR A 25 -15.77 2.93 -12.70
C TYR A 25 -15.53 1.52 -12.17
N ALA A 26 -14.79 1.45 -11.07
CA ALA A 26 -14.69 0.24 -10.25
C ALA A 26 -15.62 0.39 -9.04
N VAL A 27 -16.36 -0.67 -8.70
CA VAL A 27 -17.26 -0.69 -7.55
C VAL A 27 -16.80 -1.77 -6.59
N LYS A 28 -16.34 -1.37 -5.40
CA LYS A 28 -16.01 -2.28 -4.30
C LYS A 28 -17.28 -2.56 -3.50
N ALA A 29 -17.92 -3.70 -3.77
CA ALA A 29 -19.10 -4.16 -3.05
C ALA A 29 -18.68 -4.90 -1.78
N PHE A 30 -19.02 -4.35 -0.61
CA PHE A 30 -18.65 -4.96 0.67
C PHE A 30 -19.41 -6.26 0.92
N ARG A 31 -18.76 -7.21 1.59
CA ARG A 31 -19.43 -8.45 2.01
C ARG A 31 -20.61 -8.15 2.93
N LYS A 32 -21.58 -9.06 2.98
CA LYS A 32 -22.59 -9.01 4.04
C LYS A 32 -21.92 -9.20 5.41
N ARG A 33 -22.48 -8.55 6.42
CA ARG A 33 -22.08 -8.73 7.82
C ARG A 33 -22.09 -10.21 8.18
N LYS A 34 -21.05 -10.68 8.88
CA LYS A 34 -21.00 -12.05 9.41
C LYS A 34 -21.87 -12.13 10.66
N VAL A 35 -22.48 -13.29 10.93
CA VAL A 35 -23.33 -13.50 12.11
C VAL A 35 -22.63 -13.13 13.42
N ARG A 36 -21.32 -13.39 13.53
CA ARG A 36 -20.48 -13.10 14.71
C ARG A 36 -20.03 -11.63 14.83
N GLU A 37 -20.29 -10.80 13.83
CA GLU A 37 -19.89 -9.39 13.79
C GLU A 37 -21.09 -8.51 14.14
N THR A 38 -20.90 -7.49 14.99
CA THR A 38 -21.98 -6.54 15.31
C THR A 38 -22.20 -5.56 14.17
N ASP A 39 -23.41 -5.04 14.01
CA ASP A 39 -23.71 -4.00 13.01
C ASP A 39 -22.81 -2.77 13.21
N ALA A 40 -22.64 -2.33 14.46
CA ALA A 40 -21.77 -1.20 14.80
C ALA A 40 -20.31 -1.43 14.37
N SER A 41 -19.74 -2.61 14.65
CA SER A 41 -18.35 -2.91 14.25
C SER A 41 -18.17 -3.02 12.74
N PHE A 42 -19.16 -3.57 12.03
CA PHE A 42 -19.13 -3.67 10.57
C PHE A 42 -19.23 -2.29 9.92
N MET A 43 -20.21 -1.49 10.36
CA MET A 43 -20.41 -0.12 9.87
C MET A 43 -19.21 0.78 10.18
N LYS A 44 -18.61 0.65 11.37
CA LYS A 44 -17.43 1.43 11.73
C LYS A 44 -16.27 1.21 10.75
N LYS A 45 -15.97 -0.05 10.40
CA LYS A 45 -14.90 -0.37 9.43
C LYS A 45 -15.18 0.22 8.05
N LEU A 46 -16.41 0.01 7.57
CA LEU A 46 -16.83 0.47 6.26
C LEU A 46 -16.81 2.00 6.15
N ILE A 47 -17.42 2.69 7.12
CA ILE A 47 -17.47 4.15 7.15
C ILE A 47 -16.05 4.71 7.32
N SER A 48 -15.22 4.11 8.17
CA SER A 48 -13.83 4.54 8.34
C SER A 48 -13.05 4.46 7.03
N GLU A 49 -13.13 3.34 6.30
CA GLU A 49 -12.49 3.19 5.00
C GLU A 49 -12.95 4.28 4.02
N PHE A 50 -14.27 4.47 3.89
CA PHE A 50 -14.83 5.46 2.98
C PHE A 50 -14.48 6.91 3.39
N CYS A 51 -14.56 7.25 4.67
CA CYS A 51 -14.23 8.60 5.16
C CYS A 51 -12.76 8.92 4.93
N ILE A 52 -11.84 7.96 5.13
CA ILE A 52 -10.45 8.16 4.77
C ILE A 52 -10.35 8.37 3.26
N SER A 53 -10.81 7.41 2.45
CA SER A 53 -10.56 7.42 1.01
C SER A 53 -11.24 8.56 0.24
N SER A 54 -12.40 9.04 0.70
CA SER A 54 -13.14 10.16 0.09
C SER A 54 -12.49 11.53 0.31
N THR A 55 -11.59 11.67 1.28
CA THR A 55 -10.87 12.93 1.56
C THR A 55 -9.52 13.03 0.84
N LEU A 56 -9.09 11.98 0.15
CA LEU A 56 -7.79 11.92 -0.51
C LEU A 56 -7.90 12.39 -1.96
N ASP A 57 -7.02 13.31 -2.36
CA ASP A 57 -6.90 13.77 -3.74
C ASP A 57 -5.41 13.89 -4.12
N HIS A 58 -4.89 12.86 -4.78
CA HIS A 58 -3.48 12.80 -5.19
C HIS A 58 -3.36 11.94 -6.47
N PRO A 59 -2.47 12.27 -7.43
CA PRO A 59 -2.30 11.50 -8.66
C PRO A 59 -2.00 10.01 -8.40
N ASN A 60 -1.23 9.71 -7.35
CA ASN A 60 -0.85 8.34 -6.97
C ASN A 60 -1.78 7.68 -5.93
N ILE A 61 -3.02 8.16 -5.81
CA ILE A 61 -4.06 7.54 -4.98
C ILE A 61 -5.29 7.30 -5.85
N VAL A 62 -5.97 6.17 -5.66
CA VAL A 62 -7.25 5.88 -6.31
C VAL A 62 -8.32 6.83 -5.80
N LYS A 63 -8.93 7.58 -6.73
CA LYS A 63 -10.03 8.49 -6.45
C LYS A 63 -11.29 7.72 -6.06
N THR A 64 -11.74 7.94 -4.83
CA THR A 64 -13.08 7.54 -4.38
C THR A 64 -14.11 8.56 -4.87
N VAL A 65 -15.23 8.08 -5.40
CA VAL A 65 -16.27 8.91 -6.01
C VAL A 65 -17.48 9.01 -5.09
N ASP A 66 -18.00 7.88 -4.61
CA ASP A 66 -19.25 7.85 -3.84
C ASP A 66 -19.39 6.57 -3.01
N LEU A 67 -20.32 6.58 -2.05
CA LEU A 67 -20.76 5.41 -1.28
C LEU A 67 -22.26 5.19 -1.53
N VAL A 68 -22.58 4.08 -2.19
CA VAL A 68 -23.96 3.76 -2.61
C VAL A 68 -24.41 2.42 -2.06
N LEU A 69 -25.73 2.16 -2.13
CA LEU A 69 -26.30 0.83 -1.93
C LEU A 69 -26.59 0.19 -3.29
N ASP A 70 -26.26 -1.10 -3.43
CA ASP A 70 -26.72 -1.88 -4.59
C ASP A 70 -28.17 -2.36 -4.42
N ASP A 71 -28.67 -3.06 -5.45
CA ASP A 71 -30.01 -3.68 -5.49
C ASP A 71 -30.29 -4.66 -4.33
N LYS A 72 -29.23 -5.14 -3.67
CA LYS A 72 -29.27 -6.10 -2.55
C LYS A 72 -29.01 -5.42 -1.21
N ASN A 73 -29.07 -4.09 -1.15
CA ASN A 73 -28.77 -3.27 0.03
C ASN A 73 -27.36 -3.53 0.59
N ARG A 74 -26.38 -3.83 -0.27
CA ARG A 74 -24.96 -3.86 0.11
C ARG A 74 -24.35 -2.51 -0.16
N TYR A 75 -23.60 -2.02 0.83
CA TYR A 75 -22.76 -0.85 0.65
C TYR A 75 -21.69 -1.12 -0.41
N CYS A 76 -21.46 -0.12 -1.24
CA CYS A 76 -20.60 -0.17 -2.40
C CYS A 76 -19.83 1.15 -2.50
N THR A 77 -18.49 1.08 -2.46
CA THR A 77 -17.66 2.26 -2.77
C THR A 77 -17.44 2.33 -4.27
N VAL A 78 -17.84 3.45 -4.89
CA VAL A 78 -17.58 3.77 -6.29
C VAL A 78 -16.23 4.47 -6.39
N MET A 79 -15.37 4.02 -7.30
CA MET A 79 -13.99 4.48 -7.44
C MET A 79 -13.63 4.65 -8.92
N GLU A 80 -12.57 5.42 -9.21
CA GLU A 80 -12.00 5.42 -10.55
C GLU A 80 -11.53 4.02 -10.96
N TYR A 81 -11.68 3.70 -12.24
CA TYR A 81 -11.21 2.43 -12.79
C TYR A 81 -9.74 2.53 -13.22
N CYS A 82 -8.90 1.66 -12.66
CA CYS A 82 -7.48 1.54 -13.04
C CYS A 82 -7.30 0.44 -14.10
N SER A 83 -7.16 0.85 -15.36
CA SER A 83 -7.18 -0.04 -16.53
C SER A 83 -5.97 -0.96 -16.68
N GLY A 84 -4.86 -0.68 -15.98
CA GLY A 84 -3.62 -1.45 -16.04
C GLY A 84 -3.59 -2.70 -15.14
N GLY A 85 -4.61 -2.88 -14.29
CA GLY A 85 -4.64 -3.93 -13.27
C GLY A 85 -3.74 -3.62 -12.07
N ASP A 86 -3.49 -4.62 -11.22
CA ASP A 86 -2.59 -4.52 -10.08
C ASP A 86 -1.12 -4.77 -10.46
N LEU A 87 -0.22 -4.21 -9.65
CA LEU A 87 1.23 -4.33 -9.80
C LEU A 87 1.70 -5.77 -9.56
N TYR A 88 1.05 -6.53 -8.67
CA TYR A 88 1.40 -7.94 -8.43
C TYR A 88 1.35 -8.75 -9.73
N SER A 89 0.22 -8.68 -10.43
CA SER A 89 0.03 -9.35 -11.73
C SER A 89 0.99 -8.80 -12.78
N PHE A 90 1.23 -7.48 -12.78
CA PHE A 90 2.20 -6.84 -13.69
C PHE A 90 3.62 -7.39 -13.51
N ILE A 91 4.08 -7.59 -12.27
CA ILE A 91 5.40 -8.18 -11.96
C ILE A 91 5.42 -9.66 -12.34
N LYS A 92 4.39 -10.43 -11.93
CA LYS A 92 4.33 -11.88 -12.15
C LYS A 92 4.28 -12.28 -13.62
N GLU A 93 3.63 -11.47 -14.45
CA GLU A 93 3.58 -11.62 -15.90
C GLU A 93 4.89 -11.23 -16.60
N GLY A 94 5.90 -10.72 -15.86
CA GLY A 94 7.18 -10.27 -16.42
C GLY A 94 7.07 -8.97 -17.21
N ARG A 95 6.02 -8.17 -16.99
CA ARG A 95 5.80 -6.91 -17.73
C ARG A 95 6.67 -5.76 -17.21
N LEU A 96 7.15 -5.86 -15.96
CA LEU A 96 8.10 -4.92 -15.39
C LEU A 96 9.49 -5.24 -15.93
N SER A 97 9.94 -4.42 -16.87
CA SER A 97 10.99 -4.82 -17.82
C SER A 97 12.38 -4.25 -17.48
N SER A 98 12.44 -3.18 -16.69
CA SER A 98 13.68 -2.47 -16.39
C SER A 98 13.72 -1.93 -14.96
N GLN A 99 14.94 -1.69 -14.49
CA GLN A 99 15.18 -1.01 -13.22
C GLN A 99 14.63 0.42 -13.23
N ASP A 100 14.76 1.15 -14.34
CA ASP A 100 14.25 2.53 -14.45
C ASP A 100 12.73 2.58 -14.34
N GLU A 101 12.03 1.62 -14.96
CA GLU A 101 10.58 1.49 -14.83
C GLU A 101 10.18 1.17 -13.37
N ALA A 102 10.90 0.24 -12.72
CA ALA A 102 10.68 -0.08 -11.30
C ALA A 102 10.91 1.15 -10.40
N ASN A 103 11.96 1.93 -10.67
CA ASN A 103 12.27 3.14 -9.95
C ASN A 103 11.19 4.21 -10.13
N GLY A 104 10.66 4.37 -11.35
CA GLY A 104 9.56 5.30 -11.64
C GLY A 104 8.27 4.94 -10.90
N TYR A 105 7.88 3.66 -10.88
CA TYR A 105 6.73 3.21 -10.09
C TYR A 105 6.98 3.34 -8.59
N PHE A 106 8.19 3.06 -8.14
CA PHE A 106 8.55 3.19 -6.74
C PHE A 106 8.52 4.64 -6.27
N LYS A 107 9.01 5.58 -7.08
CA LYS A 107 8.91 7.02 -6.80
C LYS A 107 7.45 7.45 -6.63
N GLN A 108 6.59 7.03 -7.55
CA GLN A 108 5.14 7.30 -7.50
C GLN A 108 4.46 6.72 -6.24
N LEU A 109 4.86 5.51 -5.81
CA LEU A 109 4.41 4.92 -4.54
C LEU A 109 4.83 5.80 -3.34
N LEU A 110 6.10 6.21 -3.31
CA LEU A 110 6.61 7.06 -2.22
C LEU A 110 5.94 8.43 -2.21
N ASP A 111 5.66 9.04 -3.36
CA ASP A 111 4.95 10.32 -3.42
C ASP A 111 3.52 10.19 -2.86
N GLY A 112 2.81 9.12 -3.20
CA GLY A 112 1.50 8.78 -2.62
C GLY A 112 1.56 8.56 -1.10
N LEU A 113 2.54 7.79 -0.61
CA LEU A 113 2.73 7.57 0.83
C LEU A 113 3.13 8.86 1.57
N SER A 114 3.98 9.68 0.96
CA SER A 114 4.38 10.98 1.50
C SER A 114 3.18 11.90 1.67
N TYR A 115 2.25 11.91 0.70
CA TYR A 115 0.97 12.61 0.81
C TYR A 115 0.13 12.08 1.98
N LEU A 116 -0.08 10.76 2.07
CA LEU A 116 -0.85 10.14 3.16
C LEU A 116 -0.27 10.48 4.54
N HIS A 117 1.04 10.33 4.70
CA HIS A 117 1.71 10.57 5.98
C HIS A 117 1.64 12.05 6.39
N ARG A 118 1.69 12.99 5.44
CA ARG A 118 1.47 14.42 5.73
C ARG A 118 0.07 14.68 6.27
N LEU A 119 -0.95 14.01 5.74
CA LEU A 119 -2.33 14.07 6.22
C LEU A 119 -2.57 13.31 7.53
N GLY A 120 -1.54 12.65 8.09
CA GLY A 120 -1.68 11.88 9.33
C GLY A 120 -2.36 10.52 9.13
N VAL A 121 -2.36 10.00 7.90
CA VAL A 121 -2.93 8.70 7.52
C VAL A 121 -1.80 7.72 7.22
N ALA A 122 -1.87 6.52 7.79
CA ALA A 122 -1.02 5.39 7.40
C ALA A 122 -1.88 4.31 6.74
N HIS A 123 -1.36 3.67 5.69
CA HIS A 123 -2.12 2.71 4.90
C HIS A 123 -2.16 1.32 5.55
N ARG A 124 -1.05 0.86 6.13
CA ARG A 124 -0.91 -0.38 6.91
C ARG A 124 -1.11 -1.71 6.16
N ASP A 125 -1.28 -1.68 4.83
CA ASP A 125 -1.36 -2.87 3.97
C ASP A 125 -0.79 -2.57 2.57
N ILE A 126 0.34 -1.89 2.51
CA ILE A 126 1.05 -1.64 1.26
C ILE A 126 1.64 -2.95 0.74
N LYS A 127 1.20 -3.34 -0.46
CA LYS A 127 1.63 -4.54 -1.17
C LYS A 127 1.28 -4.41 -2.66
N PRO A 128 1.91 -5.16 -3.58
CA PRO A 128 1.70 -5.00 -5.01
C PRO A 128 0.23 -5.21 -5.46
N GLU A 129 -0.57 -5.99 -4.74
CA GLU A 129 -2.01 -6.19 -5.01
C GLU A 129 -2.85 -4.93 -4.77
N ASN A 130 -2.42 -4.06 -3.85
CA ASN A 130 -3.08 -2.80 -3.50
C ASN A 130 -2.51 -1.60 -4.29
N LEU A 131 -1.57 -1.84 -5.21
CA LEU A 131 -1.01 -0.82 -6.09
C LEU A 131 -1.52 -1.06 -7.51
N LEU A 132 -2.39 -0.17 -7.98
CA LEU A 132 -3.02 -0.28 -9.28
C LEU A 132 -2.30 0.58 -10.31
N LEU A 133 -2.39 0.18 -11.57
CA LEU A 133 -1.77 0.87 -12.70
C LEU A 133 -2.86 1.49 -13.59
N VAL A 134 -2.63 2.72 -14.03
CA VAL A 134 -3.49 3.42 -15.00
C VAL A 134 -2.67 3.71 -16.24
N LYS A 135 -3.07 3.12 -17.37
CA LYS A 135 -2.42 3.38 -18.65
C LYS A 135 -2.99 4.66 -19.28
N HIS A 136 -2.13 5.65 -19.48
CA HIS A 136 -2.38 6.81 -20.33
C HIS A 136 -1.62 6.65 -21.64
N SER A 137 -1.90 7.51 -22.63
CA SER A 137 -1.34 7.41 -23.98
C SER A 137 0.19 7.47 -24.03
N ALA A 138 0.85 8.08 -23.04
CA ALA A 138 2.30 8.27 -22.99
C ALA A 138 2.97 7.80 -21.68
N SER A 139 2.21 7.39 -20.66
CA SER A 139 2.75 6.99 -19.35
C SER A 139 1.80 6.06 -18.59
N THR A 140 2.36 5.32 -17.63
CA THR A 140 1.60 4.52 -16.68
C THR A 140 1.71 5.15 -15.30
N ILE A 141 0.57 5.42 -14.68
CA ILE A 141 0.51 5.99 -13.33
C ILE A 141 0.23 4.87 -12.33
N LEU A 142 1.05 4.77 -11.29
CA LEU A 142 0.81 3.91 -10.14
C LEU A 142 -0.07 4.65 -9.12
N LYS A 143 -1.12 3.97 -8.65
CA LYS A 143 -2.07 4.47 -7.67
C LYS A 143 -2.23 3.51 -6.49
N ILE A 144 -2.17 4.03 -5.28
CA ILE A 144 -2.44 3.31 -4.03
C ILE A 144 -3.96 3.17 -3.87
N SER A 145 -4.42 1.97 -3.52
CA SER A 145 -5.82 1.60 -3.33
C SER A 145 -6.02 0.77 -2.07
N ASP A 146 -7.28 0.54 -1.70
CA ASP A 146 -7.72 -0.29 -0.57
C ASP A 146 -7.28 0.19 0.82
N PHE A 147 -8.03 1.16 1.36
CA PHE A 147 -7.81 1.76 2.67
C PHE A 147 -8.48 0.98 3.82
N GLY A 148 -8.81 -0.29 3.63
CA GLY A 148 -9.57 -1.08 4.62
C GLY A 148 -8.85 -1.31 5.95
N GLU A 149 -7.52 -1.24 5.96
CA GLU A 149 -6.67 -1.35 7.15
C GLU A 149 -6.03 0.00 7.54
N ALA A 150 -6.35 1.08 6.83
CA ALA A 150 -5.75 2.39 7.05
C ALA A 150 -6.12 2.97 8.42
N ASP A 151 -5.24 3.80 8.96
CA ASP A 151 -5.40 4.42 10.27
C ASP A 151 -5.05 5.90 10.27
N VAL A 152 -5.88 6.71 10.92
CA VAL A 152 -5.61 8.14 11.15
C VAL A 152 -4.79 8.26 12.42
N PHE A 153 -3.46 8.26 12.28
CA PHE A 153 -2.51 8.35 13.39
C PHE A 153 -2.26 9.79 13.87
N ARG A 154 -2.72 10.80 13.11
CA ARG A 154 -2.66 12.20 13.52
C ARG A 154 -3.83 12.97 12.93
N GLU A 155 -4.62 13.60 13.79
CA GLU A 155 -5.70 14.50 13.37
C GLU A 155 -5.15 15.89 13.04
N ALA A 156 -5.88 16.67 12.22
CA ALA A 156 -5.41 17.98 11.74
C ALA A 156 -5.10 19.00 12.86
N TRP A 157 -5.74 18.86 14.02
CA TRP A 157 -5.55 19.73 15.19
C TRP A 157 -4.55 19.16 16.21
N GLN A 158 -3.99 17.98 15.98
CA GLN A 158 -3.05 17.33 16.91
C GLN A 158 -1.60 17.55 16.47
N GLU A 159 -0.75 17.98 17.40
CA GLU A 159 0.69 18.09 17.16
C GLU A 159 1.40 16.74 17.24
N SER A 160 0.95 15.85 18.15
CA SER A 160 1.55 14.55 18.38
C SER A 160 0.86 13.44 17.58
N CYS A 161 1.66 12.54 16.99
CA CYS A 161 1.16 11.30 16.41
C CYS A 161 0.79 10.29 17.50
N ARG A 162 -0.38 9.67 17.40
CA ARG A 162 -0.71 8.50 18.22
C ARG A 162 -0.06 7.23 17.67
N LEU A 163 0.12 6.25 18.54
CA LEU A 163 0.48 4.90 18.12
C LEU A 163 -0.76 4.17 17.59
N SER A 164 -0.56 3.34 16.57
CA SER A 164 -1.56 2.40 16.07
C SER A 164 -1.38 1.05 16.73
N ASP A 165 -2.46 0.28 16.88
CA ASP A 165 -2.44 -1.05 17.48
C ASP A 165 -2.95 -2.12 16.51
N GLY A 166 -2.86 -3.39 16.94
CA GLY A 166 -3.37 -4.53 16.18
C GLY A 166 -2.43 -5.03 15.08
N LEU A 167 -2.48 -6.36 14.91
CA LEU A 167 -1.81 -7.06 13.82
C LEU A 167 -2.68 -6.97 12.55
N CYS A 168 -2.23 -6.20 11.58
CA CYS A 168 -2.87 -6.02 10.28
C CYS A 168 -1.84 -6.08 9.15
N GLY A 169 -2.32 -6.11 7.92
CA GLY A 169 -1.49 -6.19 6.72
C GLY A 169 -1.22 -7.63 6.26
N SER A 170 -0.49 -7.74 5.15
CA SER A 170 -0.20 -9.02 4.50
C SER A 170 1.20 -9.51 4.87
N THR A 171 1.30 -10.74 5.38
CA THR A 171 2.45 -11.27 6.17
C THR A 171 3.86 -10.87 5.69
N PRO A 172 4.22 -10.97 4.40
CA PRO A 172 5.57 -10.61 3.95
C PRO A 172 5.91 -9.12 4.10
N TYR A 173 4.90 -8.27 4.08
CA TYR A 173 5.01 -6.80 4.08
C TYR A 173 4.87 -6.20 5.49
N ILE A 174 4.49 -7.01 6.49
CA ILE A 174 4.32 -6.56 7.87
C ILE A 174 5.69 -6.28 8.51
N ALA A 175 5.83 -5.09 9.08
CA ALA A 175 7.03 -4.66 9.79
C ALA A 175 7.23 -5.45 11.10
N PRO A 176 8.48 -5.68 11.54
CA PRO A 176 8.78 -6.54 12.69
C PRO A 176 8.15 -6.05 14.01
N GLU A 177 8.06 -4.74 14.20
CA GLU A 177 7.47 -4.14 15.40
C GLU A 177 5.97 -4.45 15.56
N ILE A 178 5.23 -4.71 14.48
CA ILE A 178 3.79 -5.03 14.55
C ILE A 178 3.57 -6.40 15.22
N PHE A 179 4.47 -7.36 14.96
CA PHE A 179 4.40 -8.69 15.58
C PHE A 179 4.70 -8.66 17.09
N VAL A 180 5.59 -7.76 17.52
CA VAL A 180 6.06 -7.69 18.92
C VAL A 180 5.21 -6.72 19.76
N CYS A 181 4.81 -5.58 19.18
CA CYS A 181 4.22 -4.45 19.90
C CYS A 181 2.70 -4.37 19.73
N SER A 182 2.02 -5.46 19.35
CA SER A 182 0.56 -5.46 19.08
C SER A 182 -0.30 -4.89 20.21
N LYS A 183 0.21 -4.85 21.46
CA LYS A 183 -0.45 -4.24 22.64
C LYS A 183 0.14 -2.90 23.11
N GLN A 184 1.38 -2.57 22.74
CA GLN A 184 2.05 -1.32 23.14
C GLN A 184 1.88 -0.20 22.09
N GLY A 185 1.45 -0.59 20.89
CA GLY A 185 1.30 0.29 19.75
C GLY A 185 2.61 0.45 18.96
N TYR A 186 2.50 0.94 17.74
CA TYR A 186 3.62 1.20 16.84
C TYR A 186 3.35 2.43 15.97
N ARG A 187 4.42 2.98 15.38
CA ARG A 187 4.32 4.10 14.43
C ARG A 187 3.88 3.56 13.07
N ALA A 188 2.60 3.68 12.74
CA ALA A 188 2.06 3.11 11.51
C ALA A 188 2.72 3.67 10.23
N SER A 189 3.16 4.93 10.22
CA SER A 189 3.92 5.48 9.09
C SER A 189 5.27 4.79 8.87
N GLN A 190 5.93 4.33 9.94
CA GLN A 190 7.17 3.55 9.82
C GLN A 190 6.91 2.14 9.29
N ALA A 191 5.75 1.56 9.63
CA ALA A 191 5.34 0.28 9.04
C ALA A 191 5.12 0.40 7.53
N ASP A 192 4.51 1.49 7.05
CA ASP A 192 4.36 1.73 5.60
C ASP A 192 5.72 1.84 4.89
N VAL A 193 6.73 2.45 5.51
CA VAL A 193 8.10 2.50 4.95
C VAL A 193 8.65 1.09 4.76
N TRP A 194 8.51 0.23 5.77
CA TRP A 194 8.94 -1.16 5.67
C TRP A 194 8.25 -1.87 4.52
N SER A 195 6.91 -1.79 4.47
CA SER A 195 6.11 -2.42 3.43
C SER A 195 6.51 -1.93 2.03
N ALA A 196 6.78 -0.63 1.86
CA ALA A 196 7.27 -0.07 0.60
C ALA A 196 8.65 -0.63 0.22
N GLY A 197 9.57 -0.80 1.17
CA GLY A 197 10.86 -1.46 0.92
C GLY A 197 10.71 -2.90 0.42
N ILE A 198 9.78 -3.66 1.00
CA ILE A 198 9.46 -5.02 0.51
C ILE A 198 8.86 -4.96 -0.90
N VAL A 199 7.99 -4.00 -1.21
CA VAL A 199 7.45 -3.80 -2.56
C VAL A 199 8.56 -3.51 -3.57
N TYR A 200 9.55 -2.68 -3.24
CA TYR A 200 10.69 -2.43 -4.13
C TYR A 200 11.50 -3.70 -4.42
N PHE A 201 11.70 -4.54 -3.39
CA PHE A 201 12.31 -5.86 -3.58
C PHE A 201 11.47 -6.73 -4.53
N CYS A 202 10.14 -6.75 -4.37
CA CYS A 202 9.24 -7.49 -5.26
C CYS A 202 9.36 -7.01 -6.71
N MET A 203 9.39 -5.69 -6.93
CA MET A 203 9.55 -5.10 -8.26
C MET A 203 10.87 -5.53 -8.91
N ARG A 204 11.97 -5.54 -8.16
CA ARG A 204 13.31 -5.80 -8.69
C ARG A 204 13.62 -7.29 -8.89
N LEU A 205 13.08 -8.16 -8.04
CA LEU A 205 13.51 -9.57 -7.97
C LEU A 205 12.36 -10.59 -8.07
N ASN A 206 11.12 -10.15 -8.29
CA ASN A 206 9.95 -11.02 -8.42
C ASN A 206 9.81 -12.04 -7.26
N GLY A 207 9.89 -11.53 -6.03
CA GLY A 207 9.81 -12.34 -4.81
C GLY A 207 9.83 -11.45 -3.58
N VAL A 208 9.92 -12.06 -2.40
CA VAL A 208 10.05 -11.34 -1.12
C VAL A 208 11.35 -11.75 -0.43
N PRO A 209 12.02 -10.87 0.34
CA PRO A 209 13.27 -11.21 1.00
C PRO A 209 13.07 -12.26 2.12
N PHE A 210 11.91 -12.27 2.75
CA PHE A 210 11.50 -13.24 3.76
C PHE A 210 9.96 -13.33 3.76
N TYR A 211 9.42 -14.46 4.23
CA TYR A 211 7.97 -14.67 4.26
C TYR A 211 7.32 -13.92 5.44
N SER A 212 8.06 -13.72 6.53
CA SER A 212 7.61 -12.94 7.68
C SER A 212 8.79 -12.30 8.40
N ALA A 213 8.63 -11.05 8.87
CA ALA A 213 9.61 -10.35 9.68
C ALA A 213 9.64 -10.82 11.16
N GLN A 214 9.56 -12.14 11.38
CA GLN A 214 9.55 -12.80 12.69
C GLN A 214 10.77 -13.72 12.85
N GLN A 215 11.23 -13.92 14.09
CA GLN A 215 12.41 -14.75 14.37
C GLN A 215 12.23 -16.24 13.97
N SER A 216 10.98 -16.69 13.84
CA SER A 216 10.62 -18.01 13.32
C SER A 216 10.98 -18.18 11.84
N ASP A 217 11.04 -17.10 11.06
CA ASP A 217 11.46 -17.11 9.66
C ASP A 217 12.99 -17.14 9.55
N THR A 218 13.51 -18.16 8.87
CA THR A 218 14.95 -18.38 8.70
C THR A 218 15.62 -17.25 7.92
N ASN A 219 14.98 -16.73 6.87
CA ASN A 219 15.53 -15.66 6.03
C ASN A 219 15.54 -14.33 6.77
N TYR A 220 14.51 -14.03 7.56
CA TYR A 220 14.52 -12.83 8.39
C TYR A 220 15.58 -12.91 9.50
N ARG A 221 15.79 -14.08 10.11
CA ARG A 221 16.89 -14.27 11.08
C ARG A 221 18.26 -14.06 10.44
N LEU A 222 18.45 -14.54 9.21
CA LEU A 222 19.66 -14.29 8.43
C LEU A 222 19.83 -12.80 8.13
N TYR A 223 18.76 -12.13 7.68
CA TYR A 223 18.74 -10.67 7.48
C TYR A 223 19.19 -9.93 8.74
N ARG A 224 18.59 -10.24 9.89
CA ARG A 224 18.95 -9.63 11.18
C ARG A 224 20.41 -9.84 11.58
N LYS A 225 20.97 -11.03 11.33
CA LYS A 225 22.38 -11.34 11.61
C LYS A 225 23.35 -10.53 10.73
N HIS A 226 22.95 -10.23 9.50
CA HIS A 226 23.80 -9.56 8.51
C HIS A 226 23.52 -8.05 8.37
N TYR A 227 22.45 -7.53 8.97
CA TYR A 227 22.02 -6.14 8.87
C TYR A 227 23.12 -5.13 9.22
N ALA A 228 23.78 -5.31 10.37
CA ALA A 228 24.82 -4.38 10.85
C ALA A 228 26.04 -4.30 9.92
N LYS A 229 26.31 -5.35 9.14
CA LYS A 229 27.38 -5.41 8.15
C LYS A 229 26.90 -5.03 6.74
N GLN A 230 25.61 -4.77 6.56
CA GLN A 230 24.96 -4.56 5.27
C GLN A 230 25.30 -5.65 4.23
N ALA A 231 25.41 -6.89 4.68
CA ALA A 231 25.90 -8.02 3.88
C ALA A 231 24.87 -9.17 3.78
N TYR A 232 23.59 -8.82 3.65
CA TYR A 232 22.52 -9.79 3.41
C TYR A 232 22.53 -10.24 1.94
N PRO A 233 22.69 -11.56 1.65
CA PRO A 233 22.93 -12.03 0.29
C PRO A 233 21.85 -11.65 -0.72
N ALA A 234 20.58 -11.60 -0.31
CA ALA A 234 19.49 -11.25 -1.22
C ALA A 234 19.57 -9.79 -1.72
N PHE A 235 20.40 -8.94 -1.11
CA PHE A 235 20.61 -7.55 -1.54
C PHE A 235 21.87 -7.39 -2.42
N GLU A 236 22.63 -8.45 -2.67
CA GLU A 236 23.86 -8.39 -3.48
C GLU A 236 23.59 -8.02 -4.95
N SER A 237 22.41 -8.36 -5.48
CA SER A 237 21.99 -8.06 -6.85
C SER A 237 21.56 -6.61 -7.09
N PHE A 238 21.38 -5.82 -6.03
CA PHE A 238 21.10 -4.39 -6.16
C PHE A 238 22.40 -3.62 -6.37
N ASP A 239 22.33 -2.56 -7.18
CA ASP A 239 23.33 -1.50 -7.20
C ASP A 239 23.49 -0.87 -5.80
N GLU A 240 24.63 -0.20 -5.59
CA GLU A 240 25.00 0.35 -4.28
C GLU A 240 23.94 1.32 -3.72
N GLU A 241 23.40 2.19 -4.56
CA GLU A 241 22.43 3.21 -4.18
C GLU A 241 21.10 2.60 -3.74
N SER A 242 20.59 1.66 -4.54
CA SER A 242 19.37 0.90 -4.21
C SER A 242 19.57 0.04 -2.96
N ARG A 243 20.74 -0.58 -2.79
CA ARG A 243 21.08 -1.39 -1.62
C ARG A 243 21.10 -0.56 -0.34
N GLN A 244 21.72 0.62 -0.36
CA GLN A 244 21.75 1.53 0.78
C GLN A 244 20.33 1.98 1.16
N MET A 245 19.50 2.36 0.18
CA MET A 245 18.09 2.67 0.40
C MET A 245 17.35 1.50 1.06
N MET A 246 17.55 0.29 0.56
CA MET A 246 16.91 -0.92 1.11
C MET A 246 17.27 -1.17 2.58
N TYR A 247 18.53 -0.99 2.98
CA TYR A 247 18.91 -1.10 4.40
C TYR A 247 18.34 0.03 5.27
N ALA A 248 18.17 1.23 4.73
CA ALA A 248 17.58 2.36 5.43
C ALA A 248 16.06 2.17 5.65
N MET A 249 15.34 1.67 4.64
CA MET A 249 13.90 1.41 4.70
C MET A 249 13.55 0.14 5.49
N LEU A 250 14.38 -0.90 5.41
CA LEU A 250 14.16 -2.15 6.12
C LEU A 250 14.93 -2.21 7.46
N ASN A 251 15.22 -1.06 8.06
CA ASN A 251 15.81 -1.03 9.39
C ASN A 251 14.89 -1.73 10.42
N PRO A 252 15.35 -2.79 11.12
CA PRO A 252 14.54 -3.49 12.12
C PRO A 252 14.15 -2.62 13.31
N ASP A 253 14.90 -1.54 13.56
CA ASP A 253 14.60 -0.53 14.56
C ASP A 253 13.81 0.61 13.91
N PRO A 254 12.49 0.74 14.18
CA PRO A 254 11.64 1.75 13.53
C PRO A 254 12.04 3.19 13.87
N GLU A 255 12.78 3.44 14.95
CA GLU A 255 13.24 4.79 15.30
C GLU A 255 14.48 5.20 14.49
N LYS A 256 15.18 4.24 13.89
CA LYS A 256 16.33 4.47 12.99
C LYS A 256 15.99 4.24 11.52
N ARG A 257 14.75 3.83 11.24
CA ARG A 257 14.24 3.63 9.90
C ARG A 257 13.94 4.99 9.26
N TYR A 258 14.31 5.13 7.99
CA TYR A 258 14.06 6.38 7.26
C TYR A 258 12.57 6.65 7.18
N THR A 259 12.19 7.93 7.21
CA THR A 259 10.84 8.31 6.81
C THR A 259 10.72 8.27 5.28
N ILE A 260 9.49 8.25 4.76
CA ILE A 260 9.27 8.39 3.31
C ILE A 260 9.91 9.69 2.79
N GLN A 261 9.87 10.77 3.57
CA GLN A 261 10.51 12.04 3.17
C GLN A 261 12.04 11.94 3.12
N ASP A 262 12.67 11.14 3.99
CA ASP A 262 14.12 10.93 3.94
C ASP A 262 14.51 10.11 2.71
N VAL A 263 13.73 9.08 2.36
CA VAL A 263 13.95 8.27 1.15
C VAL A 263 13.81 9.12 -0.12
N LEU A 264 12.77 9.96 -0.19
CA LEU A 264 12.53 10.84 -1.34
C LEU A 264 13.64 11.88 -1.58
N LYS A 265 14.47 12.17 -0.56
CA LYS A 265 15.61 13.09 -0.65
C LYS A 265 16.91 12.42 -1.10
N LEU A 266 16.94 11.10 -1.27
CA LEU A 266 18.09 10.41 -1.84
C LEU A 266 18.34 10.93 -3.26
N THR A 267 19.57 11.36 -3.55
CA THR A 267 19.93 12.05 -4.79
C THR A 267 19.45 11.31 -6.04
N TRP A 268 19.80 10.02 -6.15
CA TRP A 268 19.42 9.20 -7.30
C TRP A 268 17.91 9.09 -7.50
N LEU A 269 17.14 9.04 -6.41
CA LEU A 269 15.67 8.91 -6.46
C LEU A 269 14.97 10.26 -6.70
N ALA A 270 15.65 11.37 -6.43
CA ALA A 270 15.18 12.70 -6.82
C ALA A 270 15.32 12.95 -8.32
N GLU A 271 16.24 12.27 -8.99
CA GLU A 271 16.51 12.37 -10.43
C GLU A 271 15.63 11.44 -11.30
N VAL A 272 14.98 10.46 -10.68
CA VAL A 272 13.99 9.59 -11.35
C VAL A 272 12.80 10.44 -11.82
N LYS A 273 12.45 10.27 -13.10
CA LYS A 273 11.36 11.00 -13.77
C LYS A 273 10.00 10.31 -13.61
#